data_AF-A0A4S2LL01-F1
#
_entry.id   AF-A0A4S2LL01-F1
#
_cell.length_a   1.000
_cell.length_b   1.000
_cell.length_c   1.000
_cell.angle_alpha   90.00
_cell.angle_beta   90.00
_cell.angle_gamma   90.00
#
_symmetry.space_group_name_H-M   'P 1'
#
loop_
_entity.id
_entity.type
_entity.pdbx_description
1 polymer ?
#
loop_
_entity_poly.entity_id
_entity_poly.type
_entity_poly.pdbx_seq_one_letter_code
_entity_poly.pdbx_strand_id
1 'polypeptide(L)'
;MSSNKSGVQFQFSPLWCGLTRIIVQGQGDDCSNKNDVNSERSAYQKQSALQTFPGVLETLSFCFVPTAFISGPQFPMRHYQSFVDGSLRPTAILANRSFTQRFIFNAKVQRTVIRFTMGLLGILILSKMLTLYPAEYMLTEEFQQRWSILSRFLYMVVFAQITLFRYVAIWLIGEGACVLLGLGCTGLVHFKYLEENDKKARSPQSAGDAPEVRTKSALERRDSAVPWSDLAVKLNSYDPKKLDVREADHTACANISLGNLLLATNSDHLVAGFNINTNKWMLEYVYKRLRFLGNKQLSQVCTLTFLALWHGTYTGYFVNFGLEFITIAVERDFILIVKRSKFGDFLYKTTPGLVLTSITGKLHVLFMLATPLTAFYLLQYHSWFPVLKSTYFIGFIYLLWPLLKPIVKRMFPRKVNGSQPNGGATSQSDVDKSKTQ
;
A
#
# COMPACT_ATOMS: atom_id res chain seq x y z
N MET A 1 43.82 10.52 -3.18
CA MET A 1 42.71 10.02 -2.33
C MET A 1 41.66 9.43 -3.25
N SER A 2 41.48 8.11 -3.17
CA SER A 2 40.68 7.30 -4.10
C SER A 2 39.23 7.79 -4.19
N SER A 3 38.79 8.08 -5.41
CA SER A 3 37.40 8.32 -5.77
C SER A 3 36.62 7.01 -5.57
N ASN A 4 36.02 6.87 -4.39
CA ASN A 4 35.07 5.81 -4.11
C ASN A 4 33.81 6.16 -4.90
N LYS A 5 33.70 5.66 -6.13
CA LYS A 5 32.47 5.77 -6.92
C LYS A 5 31.34 5.21 -6.06
N SER A 6 30.36 6.05 -5.77
CA SER A 6 29.07 5.73 -5.14
C SER A 6 28.31 4.73 -6.01
N GLY A 7 28.78 3.48 -6.03
CA GLY A 7 27.98 2.37 -6.52
C GLY A 7 26.69 2.36 -5.73
N VAL A 8 25.56 2.32 -6.44
CA VAL A 8 24.23 2.14 -5.84
C VAL A 8 24.29 0.85 -5.02
N GLN A 9 24.48 0.98 -3.70
CA GLN A 9 24.45 -0.16 -2.79
C GLN A 9 23.00 -0.64 -2.69
N PHE A 10 22.62 -1.57 -3.56
CA PHE A 10 21.45 -2.40 -3.34
C PHE A 10 21.78 -3.39 -2.23
N GLN A 11 21.49 -3.02 -0.98
CA GLN A 11 21.68 -3.90 0.18
C GLN A 11 20.45 -4.77 0.45
N PHE A 12 19.71 -5.17 -0.59
CA PHE A 12 18.68 -6.20 -0.46
C PHE A 12 19.35 -7.55 -0.66
N SER A 13 19.59 -8.30 0.42
CA SER A 13 19.94 -9.72 0.30
C SER A 13 18.67 -10.49 -0.08
N PRO A 14 18.59 -11.11 -1.27
CA PRO A 14 17.42 -11.90 -1.70
C PRO A 14 17.07 -13.02 -0.70
N LEU A 15 18.11 -13.61 -0.11
CA LEU A 15 18.00 -14.64 0.93
C LEU A 15 17.41 -14.08 2.22
N TRP A 16 17.83 -12.89 2.65
CA TRP A 16 17.27 -12.23 3.83
C TRP A 16 15.79 -11.89 3.62
N CYS A 17 15.43 -11.35 2.45
CA CYS A 17 14.04 -11.04 2.12
C CYS A 17 13.18 -12.32 2.00
N GLY A 18 13.70 -13.39 1.40
CA GLY A 18 12.99 -14.68 1.25
C GLY A 18 12.82 -15.41 2.58
N LEU A 19 13.89 -15.53 3.38
CA LEU A 19 13.86 -16.22 4.67
C LEU A 19 13.04 -15.46 5.70
N THR A 20 13.13 -14.13 5.78
CA THR A 20 12.26 -13.35 6.68
C THR A 20 10.78 -13.52 6.32
N ARG A 21 10.44 -13.59 5.01
CA ARG A 21 9.05 -13.85 4.58
C ARG A 21 8.53 -15.18 5.11
N ILE A 22 9.33 -16.25 5.02
CA ILE A 22 8.93 -17.59 5.47
C ILE A 22 8.96 -17.69 6.99
N ILE A 23 10.00 -17.22 7.66
CA ILE A 23 10.16 -17.33 9.11
C ILE A 23 9.05 -16.55 9.82
N VAL A 24 8.76 -15.33 9.40
CA VAL A 24 7.70 -14.50 10.01
C VAL A 24 6.30 -15.06 9.69
N GLN A 25 6.11 -15.70 8.53
CA GLN A 25 4.86 -16.41 8.20
C GLN A 25 4.71 -17.70 9.02
N GLY A 26 5.75 -18.53 9.07
CA GLY A 26 5.79 -19.85 9.68
C GLY A 26 5.89 -19.84 11.21
N GLN A 27 6.51 -18.83 11.83
CA GLN A 27 6.57 -18.70 13.29
C GLN A 27 5.25 -18.25 13.93
N GLY A 28 4.13 -18.31 13.19
CA GLY A 28 2.81 -18.00 13.73
C GLY A 28 2.15 -19.10 14.51
N ASP A 29 2.14 -20.34 14.02
CA ASP A 29 0.92 -21.11 14.22
C ASP A 29 1.06 -22.59 14.61
N ASP A 30 2.25 -23.21 14.61
CA ASP A 30 2.32 -24.68 14.76
C ASP A 30 2.89 -25.23 16.07
N CYS A 31 3.34 -24.41 17.02
CA CYS A 31 3.86 -24.96 18.29
C CYS A 31 3.40 -24.29 19.59
N SER A 32 2.86 -23.06 19.61
CA SER A 32 2.74 -22.35 20.89
C SER A 32 1.36 -21.90 21.36
N ASN A 33 0.26 -21.98 20.60
CA ASN A 33 -1.02 -21.59 21.20
C ASN A 33 -2.26 -22.18 20.49
N LYS A 34 -2.61 -23.41 20.87
CA LYS A 34 -3.97 -23.94 20.65
C LYS A 34 -4.99 -23.43 21.68
N ASN A 35 -4.55 -22.69 22.71
CA ASN A 35 -5.37 -22.36 23.88
C ASN A 35 -5.72 -20.86 24.02
N ASP A 36 -5.30 -19.99 23.09
CA ASP A 36 -5.58 -18.55 23.21
C ASP A 36 -6.88 -18.17 22.49
N VAL A 37 -7.98 -18.19 23.25
CA VAL A 37 -9.36 -17.92 22.80
C VAL A 37 -9.53 -16.48 22.27
N ASN A 38 -8.56 -15.58 22.49
CA ASN A 38 -8.64 -14.14 22.16
C ASN A 38 -7.82 -13.67 20.94
N SER A 39 -7.14 -14.56 20.21
CA SER A 39 -6.44 -14.18 18.97
C SER A 39 -7.30 -14.48 17.74
N GLU A 40 -8.32 -13.68 17.47
CA GLU A 40 -9.04 -13.77 16.20
C GLU A 40 -8.09 -13.44 15.03
N ARG A 41 -7.61 -14.49 14.36
CA ARG A 41 -6.82 -14.38 13.12
C ARG A 41 -7.63 -13.65 12.06
N SER A 42 -6.98 -12.77 11.31
CA SER A 42 -7.62 -12.09 10.18
C SER A 42 -8.02 -13.11 9.09
N ALA A 43 -9.04 -12.78 8.29
CA ALA A 43 -9.44 -13.64 7.16
C ALA A 43 -8.26 -13.94 6.22
N TYR A 44 -7.38 -12.94 5.99
CA TYR A 44 -6.18 -13.12 5.20
C TYR A 44 -5.16 -14.07 5.85
N GLN A 45 -4.92 -13.97 7.15
CA GLN A 45 -4.04 -14.89 7.87
C GLN A 45 -4.59 -16.33 7.81
N LYS A 46 -5.90 -16.52 7.95
CA LYS A 46 -6.53 -17.84 7.80
C LYS A 46 -6.33 -18.42 6.39
N GLN A 47 -6.48 -17.60 5.35
CA GLN A 47 -6.31 -18.04 3.96
C GLN A 47 -4.85 -18.33 3.60
N SER A 48 -3.90 -17.60 4.18
CA SER A 48 -2.46 -17.71 3.89
C SER A 48 -1.69 -18.62 4.86
N ALA A 49 -2.38 -19.19 5.86
CA ALA A 49 -1.80 -20.11 6.81
C ALA A 49 -1.26 -21.37 6.12
N LEU A 50 -0.06 -21.77 6.52
CA LEU A 50 0.54 -23.04 6.12
C LEU A 50 0.02 -24.12 7.07
N GLN A 51 -0.39 -25.26 6.51
CA GLN A 51 -0.84 -26.42 7.30
C GLN A 51 0.33 -27.30 7.73
N THR A 52 1.41 -27.28 6.96
CA THR A 52 2.64 -28.01 7.20
C THR A 52 3.81 -27.13 6.79
N PHE A 53 4.93 -27.24 7.50
CA PHE A 53 6.15 -26.55 7.10
C PHE A 53 6.61 -27.04 5.72
N PRO A 54 6.97 -26.11 4.81
CA PRO A 54 7.46 -26.47 3.48
C PRO A 54 8.82 -27.16 3.58
N GLY A 55 9.08 -28.07 2.65
CA GLY A 55 10.38 -28.74 2.55
C GLY A 55 11.51 -27.75 2.24
N VAL A 56 12.76 -28.16 2.45
CA VAL A 56 13.94 -27.31 2.16
C VAL A 56 13.98 -26.89 0.69
N LEU A 57 13.76 -27.84 -0.23
CA LEU A 57 13.74 -27.56 -1.67
C LEU A 57 12.63 -26.57 -2.04
N GLU A 58 11.44 -26.76 -1.48
CA GLU A 58 10.28 -25.90 -1.72
C GLU A 58 10.52 -24.47 -1.21
N THR A 59 11.10 -24.36 -0.01
CA THR A 59 11.52 -23.10 0.61
C THR A 59 12.55 -22.38 -0.26
N LEU A 60 13.57 -23.08 -0.74
CA LEU A 60 14.58 -22.51 -1.63
C LEU A 60 13.96 -22.07 -2.95
N SER A 61 13.08 -22.89 -3.52
CA SER A 61 12.35 -22.57 -4.76
C SER A 61 11.53 -21.29 -4.63
N PHE A 62 10.85 -21.10 -3.50
CA PHE A 62 10.11 -19.87 -3.19
C PHE A 62 11.04 -18.65 -3.02
N CYS A 63 12.13 -18.79 -2.26
CA CYS A 63 13.09 -17.71 -2.02
C CYS A 63 13.75 -17.23 -3.33
N PHE A 64 13.97 -18.15 -4.26
CA PHE A 64 14.67 -17.89 -5.53
C PHE A 64 13.72 -17.82 -6.74
N VAL A 65 12.44 -17.52 -6.54
CA VAL A 65 11.51 -17.26 -7.66
C VAL A 65 12.11 -16.16 -8.56
N PRO A 66 12.45 -16.44 -9.83
CA PRO A 66 13.25 -15.54 -10.67
C PRO A 66 12.63 -14.15 -10.85
N THR A 67 11.30 -14.07 -10.83
CA THR A 67 10.56 -12.81 -11.02
C THR A 67 10.44 -11.98 -9.75
N ALA A 68 10.80 -12.54 -8.57
CA ALA A 68 10.53 -11.92 -7.27
C ALA A 68 11.74 -11.84 -6.32
N PHE A 69 12.84 -12.55 -6.60
CA PHE A 69 13.95 -12.70 -5.65
C PHE A 69 14.75 -11.40 -5.39
N ILE A 70 14.99 -10.56 -6.40
CA ILE A 70 15.80 -9.33 -6.23
C ILE A 70 14.96 -8.19 -5.65
N SER A 71 13.93 -7.78 -6.37
CA SER A 71 13.16 -6.57 -6.06
C SER A 71 11.70 -6.70 -6.49
N GLY A 72 11.18 -7.93 -6.52
CA GLY A 72 9.81 -8.15 -6.95
C GLY A 72 8.79 -8.18 -5.81
N PRO A 73 7.51 -8.31 -6.17
CA PRO A 73 6.41 -8.21 -5.23
C PRO A 73 6.48 -9.29 -4.15
N GLN A 74 5.99 -8.94 -2.97
CA GLN A 74 5.75 -9.91 -1.90
C GLN A 74 4.48 -10.71 -2.23
N PHE A 75 4.51 -12.03 -2.00
CA PHE A 75 3.30 -12.86 -1.90
C PHE A 75 3.54 -13.97 -0.85
N PRO A 76 2.49 -14.54 -0.24
CA PRO A 76 2.65 -15.57 0.78
C PRO A 76 3.03 -16.93 0.19
N MET A 77 3.70 -17.77 0.99
CA MET A 77 4.12 -19.12 0.57
C MET A 77 2.93 -19.99 0.09
N ARG A 78 1.77 -19.90 0.75
CA ARG A 78 0.56 -20.63 0.35
C ARG A 78 0.07 -20.28 -1.07
N HIS A 79 0.28 -19.02 -1.48
CA HIS A 79 -0.05 -18.56 -2.83
C HIS A 79 0.91 -19.17 -3.86
N TYR A 80 2.19 -19.26 -3.51
CA TYR A 80 3.19 -19.93 -4.32
C TYR A 80 2.93 -21.43 -4.47
N GLN A 81 2.57 -22.12 -3.38
CA GLN A 81 2.14 -23.54 -3.43
C GLN A 81 0.97 -23.72 -4.39
N SER A 82 -0.07 -22.90 -4.26
CA SER A 82 -1.24 -22.96 -5.15
C SER A 82 -0.89 -22.67 -6.62
N PHE A 83 0.13 -21.85 -6.87
CA PHE A 83 0.67 -21.61 -8.19
C PHE A 83 1.41 -22.84 -8.75
N VAL A 84 2.26 -23.49 -7.94
CA VAL A 84 3.01 -24.71 -8.33
C VAL A 84 2.05 -25.89 -8.55
N ASP A 85 1.08 -26.06 -7.67
CA ASP A 85 0.06 -27.13 -7.74
C ASP A 85 -0.95 -26.90 -8.88
N GLY A 86 -0.93 -25.73 -9.52
CA GLY A 86 -1.88 -25.35 -10.58
C GLY A 86 -3.30 -25.02 -10.09
N SER A 87 -3.57 -25.11 -8.78
CA SER A 87 -4.90 -24.84 -8.19
C SER A 87 -5.29 -23.37 -8.19
N LEU A 88 -4.31 -22.46 -8.35
CA LEU A 88 -4.53 -21.02 -8.34
C LEU A 88 -5.42 -20.56 -9.51
N ARG A 89 -5.38 -21.26 -10.65
CA ARG A 89 -6.07 -20.86 -11.87
C ARG A 89 -7.23 -21.81 -12.19
N PRO A 90 -8.43 -21.29 -12.47
CA PRO A 90 -9.58 -22.11 -12.86
C PRO A 90 -9.40 -22.77 -14.23
N THR A 91 -9.34 -24.10 -14.27
CA THR A 91 -9.07 -24.89 -15.49
C THR A 91 -10.20 -24.79 -16.53
N ALA A 92 -11.47 -24.80 -16.10
CA ALA A 92 -12.64 -24.79 -16.99
C ALA A 92 -12.77 -23.49 -17.81
N ILE A 93 -12.22 -22.38 -17.30
CA ILE A 93 -12.30 -21.04 -17.90
C ILE A 93 -11.34 -20.86 -19.11
N LEU A 94 -10.45 -21.83 -19.33
CA LEU A 94 -9.42 -21.79 -20.38
C LEU A 94 -9.76 -22.63 -21.61
N ALA A 95 -10.65 -23.61 -21.47
CA ALA A 95 -11.13 -24.38 -22.60
C ALA A 95 -12.08 -23.50 -23.41
N ASN A 96 -11.77 -23.27 -24.69
CA ASN A 96 -12.66 -22.64 -25.69
C ASN A 96 -12.66 -21.09 -25.80
N ARG A 97 -11.46 -20.47 -25.89
CA ARG A 97 -11.32 -19.01 -26.17
C ARG A 97 -10.91 -18.73 -27.61
N SER A 98 -11.51 -17.71 -28.22
CA SER A 98 -11.06 -17.16 -29.51
C SER A 98 -9.69 -16.47 -29.40
N PHE A 99 -9.02 -16.25 -30.52
CA PHE A 99 -7.72 -15.55 -30.56
C PHE A 99 -7.78 -14.18 -29.86
N THR A 100 -8.82 -13.39 -30.15
CA THR A 100 -9.06 -12.07 -29.54
C THR A 100 -9.24 -12.17 -28.01
N GLN A 101 -9.96 -13.18 -27.52
CA GLN A 101 -10.13 -13.41 -26.08
C GLN A 101 -8.85 -13.87 -25.40
N ARG A 102 -7.97 -14.58 -26.13
CA ARG A 102 -6.70 -15.09 -25.62
C ARG A 102 -5.63 -14.01 -25.46
N PHE A 103 -5.58 -13.04 -26.38
CA PHE A 103 -4.50 -12.05 -26.42
C PHE A 103 -4.96 -10.62 -26.13
N ILE A 104 -6.11 -10.18 -26.64
CA ILE A 104 -6.55 -8.78 -26.53
C ILE A 104 -7.32 -8.55 -25.22
N PHE A 105 -8.29 -9.42 -24.90
CA PHE A 105 -9.13 -9.27 -23.70
C PHE A 105 -8.64 -10.07 -22.48
N ASN A 106 -7.46 -10.67 -22.57
CA ASN A 106 -6.92 -11.47 -21.50
C ASN A 106 -6.28 -10.56 -20.43
N ALA A 107 -6.89 -10.53 -19.24
CA ALA A 107 -6.44 -9.73 -18.11
C ALA A 107 -4.95 -9.94 -17.75
N LYS A 108 -4.45 -11.19 -17.88
CA LYS A 108 -3.03 -11.52 -17.69
C LYS A 108 -2.15 -10.79 -18.70
N VAL A 109 -2.48 -10.89 -19.98
CA VAL A 109 -1.69 -10.32 -21.08
C VAL A 109 -1.73 -8.80 -21.03
N GLN A 110 -2.93 -8.22 -20.90
CA GLN A 110 -3.10 -6.76 -20.81
C GLN A 110 -2.27 -6.19 -19.66
N ARG A 111 -2.40 -6.76 -18.45
CA ARG A 111 -1.64 -6.28 -17.30
C ARG A 111 -0.15 -6.45 -17.51
N THR A 112 0.30 -7.59 -18.03
CA THR A 112 1.72 -7.83 -18.31
C THR A 112 2.28 -6.73 -19.21
N VAL A 113 1.62 -6.49 -20.36
CA VAL A 113 2.07 -5.50 -21.34
C VAL A 113 2.04 -4.09 -20.76
N ILE A 114 0.96 -3.69 -20.09
CA ILE A 114 0.84 -2.36 -19.48
C ILE A 114 1.95 -2.14 -18.45
N ARG A 115 2.15 -3.09 -17.53
CA ARG A 115 3.15 -2.97 -16.46
C ARG A 115 4.57 -2.97 -17.01
N PHE A 116 4.87 -3.85 -17.97
CA PHE A 116 6.18 -3.90 -18.61
C PHE A 116 6.48 -2.62 -19.40
N THR A 117 5.56 -2.16 -20.25
CA THR A 117 5.76 -0.94 -21.06
C THR A 117 5.91 0.30 -20.19
N MET A 118 5.06 0.47 -19.17
CA MET A 118 5.18 1.60 -18.24
C MET A 118 6.49 1.54 -17.43
N GLY A 119 6.88 0.36 -16.98
CA GLY A 119 8.14 0.15 -16.27
C GLY A 119 9.36 0.43 -17.13
N LEU A 120 9.38 -0.04 -18.38
CA LEU A 120 10.48 0.17 -19.33
C LEU A 120 10.62 1.65 -19.73
N LEU A 121 9.53 2.31 -20.08
CA LEU A 121 9.55 3.75 -20.38
C LEU A 121 9.96 4.56 -19.15
N GLY A 122 9.41 4.20 -17.98
CA GLY A 122 9.72 4.83 -16.71
C GLY A 122 11.20 4.73 -16.36
N ILE A 123 11.82 3.55 -16.44
CA ILE A 123 13.22 3.37 -16.07
C ILE A 123 14.15 4.15 -17.02
N LEU A 124 13.87 4.19 -18.32
CA LEU A 124 14.67 4.94 -19.29
C LEU A 124 14.62 6.46 -19.03
N ILE A 125 13.41 7.01 -18.89
CA ILE A 125 13.20 8.44 -18.65
C ILE A 125 13.78 8.84 -17.29
N LEU A 126 13.44 8.10 -16.23
CA LEU A 126 13.82 8.47 -14.86
C LEU A 126 15.31 8.25 -14.59
N SER A 127 15.95 7.26 -15.22
CA SER A 127 17.40 7.12 -15.14
C SER A 127 18.10 8.29 -15.83
N LYS A 128 17.60 8.76 -16.98
CA LYS A 128 18.11 9.99 -17.61
C LYS A 128 17.90 11.20 -16.72
N MET A 129 16.73 11.38 -16.11
CA MET A 129 16.47 12.48 -15.18
C MET A 129 17.40 12.44 -13.96
N LEU A 130 17.73 11.26 -13.42
CA LEU A 130 18.66 11.14 -12.30
C LEU A 130 20.10 11.55 -12.67
N THR A 131 20.50 11.38 -13.94
CA THR A 131 21.79 11.92 -14.41
C THR A 131 21.80 13.45 -14.52
N LEU A 132 20.63 14.07 -14.72
CA LEU A 132 20.49 15.54 -14.75
C LEU A 132 20.30 16.14 -13.35
N TYR A 133 19.72 15.36 -12.43
CA TYR A 133 19.51 15.72 -11.03
C TYR A 133 20.25 14.73 -10.10
N PRO A 134 21.59 14.69 -10.13
CA PRO A 134 22.38 13.74 -9.36
C PRO A 134 22.35 14.05 -7.85
N ALA A 135 22.36 13.01 -7.03
CA ALA A 135 22.37 13.16 -5.57
C ALA A 135 23.65 13.86 -5.08
N GLU A 136 24.75 13.63 -5.79
CA GLU A 136 26.07 14.17 -5.51
C GLU A 136 26.07 15.70 -5.54
N TYR A 137 25.19 16.34 -6.33
CA TYR A 137 25.10 17.79 -6.36
C TYR A 137 24.66 18.36 -5.02
N MET A 138 23.78 17.66 -4.28
CA MET A 138 23.36 18.07 -2.93
C MET A 138 24.52 18.03 -1.92
N LEU A 139 25.58 17.26 -2.20
CA LEU A 139 26.77 17.16 -1.35
C LEU A 139 27.79 18.27 -1.60
N THR A 140 27.60 19.10 -2.65
CA THR A 140 28.54 20.17 -2.98
C THR A 140 28.40 21.38 -2.05
N GLU A 141 29.50 22.09 -1.83
CA GLU A 141 29.48 23.35 -1.06
C GLU A 141 28.65 24.43 -1.75
N GLU A 142 28.64 24.45 -3.08
CA GLU A 142 27.82 25.38 -3.87
C GLU A 142 26.34 25.22 -3.51
N PHE A 143 25.83 23.99 -3.52
CA PHE A 143 24.46 23.69 -3.12
C PHE A 143 24.22 24.07 -1.65
N GLN A 144 25.11 23.64 -0.75
CA GLN A 144 24.89 23.76 0.69
C GLN A 144 25.09 25.16 1.26
N GLN A 145 25.85 26.04 0.57
CA GLN A 145 26.19 27.37 1.08
C GLN A 145 25.68 28.51 0.19
N ARG A 146 25.73 28.38 -1.15
CA ARG A 146 25.39 29.50 -2.06
C ARG A 146 23.92 29.55 -2.46
N TRP A 147 23.28 28.39 -2.62
CA TRP A 147 21.87 28.35 -3.04
C TRP A 147 20.94 28.88 -1.96
N SER A 148 19.79 29.43 -2.34
CA SER A 148 18.75 29.79 -1.36
C SER A 148 18.16 28.54 -0.70
N ILE A 149 17.63 28.65 0.51
CA ILE A 149 16.98 27.54 1.23
C ILE A 149 15.83 26.95 0.40
N LEU A 150 15.04 27.82 -0.24
CA LEU A 150 13.93 27.39 -1.09
C LEU A 150 14.42 26.59 -2.29
N SER A 151 15.47 27.06 -2.98
CA SER A 151 16.07 26.35 -4.12
C SER A 151 16.62 24.99 -3.72
N ARG A 152 17.31 24.89 -2.57
CA ARG A 152 17.80 23.61 -2.02
C ARG A 152 16.66 22.64 -1.77
N PHE A 153 15.60 23.12 -1.12
CA PHE A 153 14.44 22.29 -0.81
C PHE A 153 13.69 21.83 -2.06
N LEU A 154 13.47 22.72 -3.04
CA LEU A 154 12.83 22.36 -4.31
C LEU A 154 13.64 21.31 -5.08
N TYR A 155 14.97 21.42 -5.06
CA TYR A 155 15.83 20.39 -5.63
C TYR A 155 15.62 19.04 -4.95
N MET A 156 15.60 19.01 -3.60
CA MET A 156 15.32 17.79 -2.84
C MET A 156 13.94 17.20 -3.16
N VAL A 157 12.90 18.02 -3.33
CA VAL A 157 11.56 17.57 -3.73
C VAL A 157 11.62 16.89 -5.09
N VAL A 158 12.22 17.53 -6.10
CA VAL A 158 12.35 16.97 -7.45
C VAL A 158 13.15 15.67 -7.43
N PHE A 159 14.29 15.68 -6.74
CA PHE A 159 15.15 14.50 -6.57
C PHE A 159 14.41 13.33 -5.92
N ALA A 160 13.66 13.59 -4.85
CA ALA A 160 12.88 12.59 -4.13
C ALA A 160 11.80 11.96 -5.03
N GLN A 161 11.11 12.78 -5.85
CA GLN A 161 10.11 12.27 -6.79
C GLN A 161 10.75 11.41 -7.89
N ILE A 162 11.84 11.87 -8.52
CA ILE A 162 12.56 11.09 -9.55
C ILE A 162 13.01 9.75 -8.96
N THR A 163 13.58 9.79 -7.76
CA THR A 163 14.06 8.60 -7.05
C THR A 163 12.91 7.62 -6.76
N LEU A 164 11.81 8.10 -6.19
CA LEU A 164 10.64 7.28 -5.88
C LEU A 164 10.07 6.60 -7.12
N PHE A 165 9.83 7.38 -8.18
CA PHE A 165 9.26 6.83 -9.41
C PHE A 165 10.22 5.88 -10.13
N ARG A 166 11.54 6.04 -9.96
CA ARG A 166 12.52 5.10 -10.51
C ARG A 166 12.36 3.72 -9.89
N TYR A 167 12.16 3.64 -8.57
CA TYR A 167 11.84 2.38 -7.90
C TYR A 167 10.48 1.82 -8.31
N VAL A 168 9.47 2.70 -8.45
CA VAL A 168 8.16 2.31 -8.99
C VAL A 168 8.32 1.64 -10.36
N ALA A 169 9.11 2.22 -11.27
CA ALA A 169 9.33 1.65 -12.60
C ALA A 169 9.92 0.24 -12.54
N ILE A 170 10.93 0.01 -11.69
CA ILE A 170 11.53 -1.33 -11.47
C ILE A 170 10.48 -2.32 -10.93
N TRP A 171 9.67 -1.90 -9.96
CA TRP A 171 8.65 -2.75 -9.38
C TRP A 171 7.49 -3.06 -10.35
N LEU A 172 7.19 -2.17 -11.29
CA LEU A 172 6.24 -2.44 -12.36
C LEU A 172 6.75 -3.54 -13.29
N ILE A 173 8.05 -3.54 -13.61
CA ILE A 173 8.68 -4.61 -14.40
C ILE A 173 8.60 -5.94 -13.63
N GLY A 174 8.97 -5.94 -12.34
CA GLY A 174 8.90 -7.14 -11.49
C GLY A 174 7.46 -7.68 -11.33
N GLU A 175 6.49 -6.79 -11.15
CA GLU A 175 5.06 -7.15 -11.14
C GLU A 175 4.63 -7.75 -12.49
N GLY A 176 4.99 -7.10 -13.61
CA GLY A 176 4.69 -7.61 -14.96
C GLY A 176 5.27 -9.00 -15.20
N ALA A 177 6.49 -9.26 -14.76
CA ALA A 177 7.13 -10.57 -14.85
C ALA A 177 6.39 -11.63 -14.00
N CYS A 178 5.98 -11.31 -12.78
CA CYS A 178 5.18 -12.21 -11.94
C CYS A 178 3.80 -12.52 -12.56
N VAL A 179 3.15 -11.50 -13.13
CA VAL A 179 1.87 -11.68 -13.83
C VAL A 179 2.06 -12.56 -15.06
N LEU A 180 3.11 -12.35 -15.85
CA LEU A 180 3.44 -13.18 -17.02
C LEU A 180 3.67 -14.65 -16.64
N LEU A 181 4.34 -14.90 -15.51
CA LEU A 181 4.56 -16.25 -15.00
C LEU A 181 3.23 -16.91 -14.55
N GLY A 182 2.27 -16.11 -14.07
CA GLY A 182 0.95 -16.56 -13.59
C GLY A 182 0.75 -16.37 -12.09
N LEU A 183 1.78 -15.96 -11.35
CA LEU A 183 1.72 -15.64 -9.92
C LEU A 183 0.82 -14.43 -9.63
N GLY A 184 0.54 -13.58 -10.62
CA GLY A 184 -0.39 -12.47 -10.49
C GLY A 184 -1.86 -12.90 -10.34
N CYS A 185 -2.22 -14.14 -10.65
CA CYS A 185 -3.59 -14.61 -10.59
C CYS A 185 -4.14 -14.56 -9.17
N THR A 186 -5.36 -14.05 -8.98
CA THR A 186 -6.01 -13.94 -7.66
C THR A 186 -6.85 -15.16 -7.29
N GLY A 187 -7.13 -16.05 -8.24
CA GLY A 187 -8.12 -17.12 -8.08
C GLY A 187 -9.59 -16.64 -8.09
N LEU A 188 -9.82 -15.34 -8.30
CA LEU A 188 -11.15 -14.74 -8.35
C LEU A 188 -11.65 -14.63 -9.80
N VAL A 189 -12.98 -14.69 -9.96
CA VAL A 189 -13.65 -14.61 -11.26
C VAL A 189 -14.86 -13.69 -11.21
N HIS A 190 -15.10 -12.98 -12.31
CA HIS A 190 -16.36 -12.31 -12.60
C HIS A 190 -17.23 -13.23 -13.46
N PHE A 191 -18.53 -13.29 -13.21
CA PHE A 191 -19.46 -14.09 -14.00
C PHE A 191 -20.69 -13.27 -14.42
N LYS A 192 -21.25 -13.61 -15.58
CA LYS A 192 -22.48 -13.03 -16.12
C LYS A 192 -23.32 -14.13 -16.76
N TYR A 193 -24.59 -14.24 -16.38
CA TYR A 193 -25.53 -15.13 -17.05
C TYR A 193 -25.85 -14.62 -18.46
N LEU A 194 -25.78 -15.51 -19.43
CA LEU A 194 -26.18 -15.27 -20.82
C LEU A 194 -27.61 -15.77 -20.95
N GLU A 195 -28.58 -14.85 -21.05
CA GLU A 195 -29.97 -15.23 -21.30
C GLU A 195 -30.07 -15.87 -22.70
N GLU A 196 -30.60 -17.09 -22.78
CA GLU A 196 -31.17 -17.59 -24.03
C GLU A 196 -32.35 -16.71 -24.40
N ASN A 197 -32.48 -16.35 -25.67
CA ASN A 197 -33.63 -15.63 -26.21
C ASN A 197 -34.93 -16.35 -25.84
N ASP A 198 -35.55 -15.97 -24.73
CA ASP A 198 -36.95 -16.27 -24.46
C ASP A 198 -37.69 -14.98 -24.12
N LYS A 199 -38.31 -14.43 -25.17
CA LYS A 199 -39.50 -13.59 -25.03
C LYS A 199 -40.61 -14.45 -24.40
N LYS A 200 -40.59 -14.63 -23.07
CA LYS A 200 -41.73 -14.89 -22.15
C LYS A 200 -41.25 -15.73 -20.95
N ALA A 201 -40.80 -15.04 -19.90
CA ALA A 201 -41.01 -15.50 -18.52
C ALA A 201 -40.94 -14.30 -17.58
N ARG A 202 -41.87 -13.37 -17.77
CA ARG A 202 -42.23 -12.40 -16.73
C ARG A 202 -43.37 -13.03 -15.95
N SER A 203 -43.14 -13.44 -14.71
CA SER A 203 -44.18 -13.54 -13.67
C SER A 203 -43.54 -13.80 -12.31
N PRO A 204 -44.24 -13.53 -11.19
CA PRO A 204 -44.60 -12.19 -10.73
C PRO A 204 -43.95 -11.91 -9.36
N GLN A 205 -44.00 -10.65 -8.98
CA GLN A 205 -43.73 -10.10 -7.65
C GLN A 205 -43.86 -11.10 -6.49
N SER A 206 -42.77 -11.38 -5.77
CA SER A 206 -42.85 -11.42 -4.31
C SER A 206 -42.74 -9.97 -3.83
N ALA A 207 -43.86 -9.43 -3.38
CA ALA A 207 -43.93 -8.11 -2.75
C ALA A 207 -43.00 -8.05 -1.53
N GLY A 208 -42.22 -6.97 -1.44
CA GLY A 208 -41.35 -6.68 -0.30
C GLY A 208 -39.87 -6.59 -0.66
N ASP A 209 -39.49 -5.66 -1.53
CA ASP A 209 -38.43 -4.69 -1.24
C ASP A 209 -38.37 -3.64 -2.35
N ALA A 210 -38.20 -2.40 -1.93
CA ALA A 210 -38.19 -1.18 -2.73
C ALA A 210 -37.23 -1.25 -3.95
N PRO A 211 -37.42 -0.41 -4.99
CA PRO A 211 -36.49 -0.36 -6.12
C PRO A 211 -35.08 -0.17 -5.58
N GLU A 212 -34.19 -1.17 -5.75
CA GLU A 212 -32.80 -1.08 -5.30
C GLU A 212 -32.14 0.04 -6.09
N VAL A 213 -32.19 1.22 -5.47
CA VAL A 213 -31.59 2.45 -5.94
C VAL A 213 -30.14 2.12 -6.26
N ARG A 214 -29.66 2.69 -7.37
CA ARG A 214 -28.30 2.77 -7.89
C ARG A 214 -27.28 3.29 -6.84
N THR A 215 -27.16 2.61 -5.70
CA THR A 215 -26.55 3.08 -4.44
C THR A 215 -25.23 2.39 -4.12
N LYS A 216 -24.88 1.31 -4.82
CA LYS A 216 -23.56 0.70 -4.67
C LYS A 216 -22.51 1.56 -5.38
N SER A 217 -21.45 1.91 -4.65
CA SER A 217 -20.36 2.71 -5.17
C SER A 217 -19.71 2.03 -6.38
N ALA A 218 -19.07 2.80 -7.27
CA ALA A 218 -18.35 2.20 -8.40
C ALA A 218 -17.22 1.24 -7.97
N LEU A 219 -16.73 1.37 -6.73
CA LEU A 219 -15.76 0.47 -6.09
C LEU A 219 -16.39 -0.86 -5.65
N GLU A 220 -17.58 -0.86 -5.03
CA GLU A 220 -18.29 -2.11 -4.68
C GLU A 220 -18.72 -2.93 -5.90
N ARG A 221 -18.96 -2.27 -7.05
CA ARG A 221 -19.19 -2.98 -8.32
C ARG A 221 -17.92 -3.64 -8.88
N ARG A 222 -16.75 -3.08 -8.57
CA ARG A 222 -15.44 -3.56 -9.01
C ARG A 222 -15.01 -4.84 -8.27
N ASP A 223 -15.51 -5.05 -7.05
CA ASP A 223 -15.26 -6.23 -6.20
C ASP A 223 -16.35 -7.31 -6.30
N SER A 224 -17.09 -7.37 -7.41
CA SER A 224 -18.02 -8.47 -7.71
C SER A 224 -17.33 -9.82 -8.01
N ALA A 225 -16.00 -9.86 -7.89
CA ALA A 225 -15.23 -11.06 -8.15
C ALA A 225 -15.39 -12.07 -7.01
N VAL A 226 -15.77 -13.30 -7.33
CA VAL A 226 -15.97 -14.38 -6.36
C VAL A 226 -14.87 -15.43 -6.48
N PRO A 227 -14.53 -16.16 -5.40
CA PRO A 227 -13.64 -17.31 -5.51
C PRO A 227 -14.20 -18.34 -6.47
N TRP A 228 -13.36 -18.83 -7.38
CA TRP A 228 -13.79 -19.86 -8.33
C TRP A 228 -14.28 -21.13 -7.64
N SER A 229 -13.66 -21.54 -6.53
CA SER A 229 -14.07 -22.70 -5.73
C SER A 229 -15.55 -22.64 -5.35
N ASP A 230 -15.99 -21.47 -4.89
CA ASP A 230 -17.33 -21.26 -4.36
C ASP A 230 -18.35 -21.24 -5.49
N LEU A 231 -17.98 -20.67 -6.64
CA LEU A 231 -18.81 -20.67 -7.84
C LEU A 231 -18.92 -22.07 -8.46
N ALA A 232 -17.81 -22.82 -8.48
CA ALA A 232 -17.78 -24.18 -9.01
C ALA A 232 -18.69 -25.13 -8.22
N VAL A 233 -18.70 -25.02 -6.89
CA VAL A 233 -19.63 -25.78 -6.02
C VAL A 233 -21.09 -25.44 -6.34
N LYS A 234 -21.41 -24.17 -6.64
CA LYS A 234 -22.78 -23.75 -6.95
C LYS A 234 -23.26 -24.19 -8.33
N LEU A 235 -22.37 -24.30 -9.31
CA LEU A 235 -22.76 -24.54 -10.70
C LEU A 235 -22.92 -26.03 -11.05
N ASN A 236 -22.41 -26.97 -10.24
CA ASN A 236 -22.34 -28.43 -10.49
C ASN A 236 -21.62 -28.86 -11.79
N SER A 237 -21.75 -28.11 -12.89
CA SER A 237 -21.01 -28.22 -14.15
C SER A 237 -21.00 -26.85 -14.87
N TYR A 238 -19.84 -26.40 -15.36
CA TYR A 238 -19.72 -25.14 -16.12
C TYR A 238 -20.22 -25.31 -17.56
N ASP A 239 -21.24 -24.53 -17.95
CA ASP A 239 -21.72 -24.43 -19.33
C ASP A 239 -21.39 -23.04 -19.92
N PRO A 240 -20.46 -22.96 -20.89
CA PRO A 240 -20.04 -21.69 -21.49
C PRO A 240 -21.13 -21.00 -22.31
N LYS A 241 -22.23 -21.69 -22.65
CA LYS A 241 -23.35 -21.08 -23.38
C LYS A 241 -24.29 -20.27 -22.49
N LYS A 242 -24.37 -20.64 -21.20
CA LYS A 242 -25.29 -20.03 -20.22
C LYS A 242 -24.59 -19.03 -19.30
N LEU A 243 -23.27 -19.10 -19.19
CA LEU A 243 -22.50 -18.29 -18.24
C LEU A 243 -21.18 -17.82 -18.86
N ASP A 244 -21.02 -16.51 -19.02
CA ASP A 244 -19.73 -15.89 -19.36
C ASP A 244 -18.94 -15.68 -18.06
N VAL A 245 -17.80 -16.36 -17.91
CA VAL A 245 -16.92 -16.23 -16.75
C VAL A 245 -15.56 -15.71 -17.20
N ARG A 246 -15.08 -14.67 -16.52
CA ARG A 246 -13.81 -14.01 -16.80
C ARG A 246 -12.95 -13.99 -15.54
N GLU A 247 -11.66 -14.22 -15.71
CA GLU A 247 -10.70 -14.04 -14.62
C GLU A 247 -10.72 -12.58 -14.15
N ALA A 248 -10.65 -12.38 -12.84
CA ALA A 248 -10.43 -11.07 -12.27
C ALA A 248 -9.03 -10.52 -12.65
N ASP A 249 -8.82 -9.24 -12.41
CA ASP A 249 -7.52 -8.61 -12.64
C ASP A 249 -6.42 -9.35 -11.85
N HIS A 250 -5.28 -9.59 -12.50
CA HIS A 250 -4.15 -10.34 -11.94
C HIS A 250 -3.37 -9.50 -10.91
N THR A 251 -4.01 -9.14 -9.79
CA THR A 251 -3.52 -8.22 -8.74
C THR A 251 -2.83 -8.91 -7.57
N ALA A 252 -2.71 -10.24 -7.52
CA ALA A 252 -2.16 -10.92 -6.33
C ALA A 252 -0.71 -10.48 -6.02
N CYS A 253 0.06 -10.18 -7.06
CA CYS A 253 1.42 -9.67 -6.98
C CYS A 253 1.50 -8.13 -7.16
N ALA A 254 0.40 -7.40 -6.95
CA ALA A 254 0.39 -5.94 -7.12
C ALA A 254 1.21 -5.26 -6.04
N ASN A 255 2.29 -4.57 -6.43
CA ASN A 255 3.07 -3.77 -5.48
C ASN A 255 2.80 -2.28 -5.62
N ILE A 256 2.33 -1.83 -6.79
CA ILE A 256 2.10 -0.40 -7.06
C ILE A 256 0.73 -0.15 -7.69
N SER A 257 0.02 0.84 -7.15
CA SER A 257 -1.11 1.51 -7.81
C SER A 257 -0.69 2.91 -8.24
N LEU A 258 -0.40 3.10 -9.53
CA LEU A 258 0.08 4.40 -10.04
C LEU A 258 -0.97 5.51 -9.86
N GLY A 259 -2.25 5.21 -10.08
CA GLY A 259 -3.31 6.21 -9.91
C GLY A 259 -3.34 6.78 -8.49
N ASN A 260 -3.25 5.90 -7.49
CA ASN A 260 -3.21 6.30 -6.08
C ASN A 260 -1.93 7.09 -5.76
N LEU A 261 -0.77 6.67 -6.27
CA LEU A 261 0.49 7.39 -6.05
C LEU A 261 0.50 8.79 -6.68
N LEU A 262 0.09 8.89 -7.95
CA LEU A 262 0.10 10.15 -8.69
C LEU A 262 -0.89 11.15 -8.10
N LEU A 263 -2.06 10.67 -7.68
CA LEU A 263 -3.15 11.50 -7.15
C LEU A 263 -3.18 11.52 -5.60
N ALA A 264 -2.16 11.00 -4.92
CA ALA A 264 -2.10 11.01 -3.47
C ALA A 264 -2.12 12.46 -2.94
N THR A 265 -3.07 12.73 -2.05
CA THR A 265 -3.26 14.03 -1.37
C THR A 265 -3.06 13.92 0.14
N ASN A 266 -2.81 12.72 0.65
CA ASN A 266 -2.49 12.42 2.04
C ASN A 266 -1.67 11.13 2.15
N SER A 267 -1.12 10.85 3.34
CA SER A 267 -0.28 9.67 3.57
C SER A 267 -1.03 8.35 3.40
N ASP A 268 -2.32 8.27 3.79
CA ASP A 268 -3.11 7.05 3.64
C ASP A 268 -3.25 6.66 2.15
N HIS A 269 -3.49 7.64 1.27
CA HIS A 269 -3.54 7.43 -0.19
C HIS A 269 -2.18 7.00 -0.75
N LEU A 270 -1.09 7.58 -0.24
CA LEU A 270 0.27 7.23 -0.65
C LEU A 270 0.60 5.78 -0.26
N VAL A 271 0.38 5.40 1.00
CA VAL A 271 0.63 4.05 1.54
C VAL A 271 -0.25 3.00 0.84
N ALA A 272 -1.48 3.36 0.47
CA ALA A 272 -2.37 2.49 -0.30
C ALA A 272 -1.92 2.28 -1.75
N GLY A 273 -1.05 3.15 -2.29
CA GLY A 273 -0.52 3.05 -3.64
C GLY A 273 0.91 2.50 -3.74
N PHE A 274 1.66 2.56 -2.64
CA PHE A 274 3.07 2.22 -2.56
C PHE A 274 3.28 0.88 -1.86
N ASN A 275 4.15 0.02 -2.42
CA ASN A 275 4.62 -1.21 -1.78
C ASN A 275 3.50 -2.06 -1.12
N ILE A 276 2.39 -2.23 -1.83
CA ILE A 276 1.09 -2.68 -1.30
C ILE A 276 1.21 -4.02 -0.55
N ASN A 277 1.84 -5.02 -1.16
CA ASN A 277 1.95 -6.35 -0.55
C ASN A 277 2.92 -6.36 0.64
N THR A 278 3.96 -5.52 0.62
CA THR A 278 4.85 -5.36 1.78
C THR A 278 4.12 -4.68 2.93
N ASN A 279 3.35 -3.62 2.67
CA ASN A 279 2.53 -2.95 3.68
C ASN A 279 1.49 -3.91 4.29
N LYS A 280 0.85 -4.73 3.45
CA LYS A 280 -0.05 -5.80 3.91
C LYS A 280 0.67 -6.83 4.76
N TRP A 281 1.85 -7.27 4.35
CA TRP A 281 2.66 -8.23 5.11
C TRP A 281 3.10 -7.66 6.47
N MET A 282 3.57 -6.41 6.50
CA MET A 282 3.91 -5.68 7.73
C MET A 282 2.71 -5.55 8.67
N LEU A 283 1.53 -5.22 8.13
CA LEU A 283 0.30 -5.13 8.91
C LEU A 283 -0.08 -6.47 9.54
N GLU A 284 -0.12 -7.54 8.73
CA GLU A 284 -0.65 -8.84 9.14
C GLU A 284 0.33 -9.63 10.00
N TYR A 285 1.63 -9.56 9.73
CA TYR A 285 2.61 -10.42 10.37
C TYR A 285 3.51 -9.73 11.39
N VAL A 286 3.58 -8.39 11.39
CA VAL A 286 4.34 -7.64 12.40
C VAL A 286 3.37 -6.87 13.29
N TYR A 287 2.67 -5.88 12.75
CA TYR A 287 1.82 -4.98 13.54
C TYR A 287 0.72 -5.69 14.33
N LYS A 288 -0.08 -6.55 13.67
CA LYS A 288 -1.17 -7.28 14.36
C LYS A 288 -0.64 -8.30 15.37
N ARG A 289 0.55 -8.85 15.16
CA ARG A 289 1.16 -9.78 16.12
C ARG A 289 1.68 -9.07 17.36
N LEU A 290 2.05 -7.80 17.24
CA LEU A 290 2.41 -6.93 18.35
C LEU A 290 1.21 -6.40 19.15
N ARG A 291 -0.01 -6.94 18.95
CA ARG A 291 -1.21 -6.56 19.71
C ARG A 291 -1.11 -6.88 21.20
N PHE A 292 -0.33 -7.88 21.59
CA PHE A 292 -0.11 -8.24 23.00
C PHE A 292 0.50 -7.08 23.82
N LEU A 293 1.14 -6.10 23.16
CA LEU A 293 1.67 -4.90 23.80
C LEU A 293 0.59 -3.96 24.34
N GLY A 294 -0.68 -4.15 23.97
CA GLY A 294 -1.81 -3.32 24.44
C GLY A 294 -1.81 -1.87 23.95
N ASN A 295 -0.78 -1.43 23.22
CA ASN A 295 -0.62 -0.05 22.76
C ASN A 295 -0.37 0.03 21.25
N LYS A 296 -1.34 0.58 20.52
CA LYS A 296 -1.29 0.74 19.06
C LYS A 296 -0.09 1.55 18.57
N GLN A 297 0.32 2.57 19.32
CA GLN A 297 1.47 3.40 18.94
C GLN A 297 2.77 2.66 19.14
N LEU A 298 2.89 1.89 20.23
CA LEU A 298 4.06 1.05 20.46
C LEU A 298 4.17 -0.03 19.38
N SER A 299 3.06 -0.70 19.03
CA SER A 299 3.05 -1.66 17.91
C SER A 299 3.47 -1.01 16.59
N GLN A 300 3.04 0.24 16.31
CA GLN A 300 3.42 0.97 15.10
C GLN A 300 4.91 1.35 15.09
N VAL A 301 5.44 1.86 16.21
CA VAL A 301 6.87 2.19 16.35
C VAL A 301 7.71 0.94 16.12
N CYS A 302 7.42 -0.17 16.81
CA CYS A 302 8.13 -1.44 16.61
C CYS A 302 8.06 -1.94 15.17
N THR A 303 6.90 -1.80 14.51
CA THR A 303 6.70 -2.19 13.10
C THR A 303 7.59 -1.37 12.17
N LEU A 304 7.65 -0.04 12.35
CA LEU A 304 8.47 0.85 11.53
C LEU A 304 9.97 0.72 11.82
N THR A 305 10.35 0.46 13.08
CA THR A 305 11.74 0.14 13.45
C THR A 305 12.17 -1.19 12.81
N PHE A 306 11.31 -2.21 12.84
CA PHE A 306 11.58 -3.47 12.12
C PHE A 306 11.75 -3.20 10.62
N LEU A 307 10.89 -2.37 10.02
CA LEU A 307 10.98 -2.03 8.60
C LEU A 307 12.31 -1.31 8.28
N ALA A 308 12.76 -0.39 9.14
CA ALA A 308 14.07 0.25 9.01
C ALA A 308 15.21 -0.77 9.02
N LEU A 309 15.21 -1.68 10.01
CA LEU A 309 16.20 -2.76 10.11
C LEU A 309 16.13 -3.74 8.94
N TRP A 310 14.93 -3.99 8.41
CA TRP A 310 14.71 -4.84 7.26
C TRP A 310 15.35 -4.26 5.99
N HIS A 311 15.40 -2.93 5.86
CA HIS A 311 16.15 -2.25 4.81
C HIS A 311 17.67 -2.23 5.07
N GLY A 312 18.09 -2.20 6.34
CA GLY A 312 19.50 -2.32 6.74
C GLY A 312 19.83 -1.54 8.01
N THR A 313 21.11 -1.44 8.34
CA THR A 313 21.59 -0.77 9.56
C THR A 313 22.02 0.69 9.35
N TYR A 314 21.88 1.21 8.12
CA TYR A 314 22.22 2.60 7.81
C TYR A 314 21.27 3.60 8.46
N THR A 315 21.84 4.66 9.04
CA THR A 315 21.10 5.72 9.75
C THR A 315 19.99 6.39 8.92
N GLY A 316 20.16 6.50 7.60
CA GLY A 316 19.17 7.10 6.71
C GLY A 316 17.82 6.35 6.70
N TYR A 317 17.82 5.03 6.89
CA TYR A 317 16.59 4.25 7.00
C TYR A 317 15.79 4.63 8.25
N PHE A 318 16.46 4.75 9.40
CA PHE A 318 15.81 5.15 10.65
C PHE A 318 15.25 6.58 10.57
N VAL A 319 15.95 7.51 9.91
CA VAL A 319 15.44 8.86 9.66
C VAL A 319 14.17 8.82 8.80
N ASN A 320 14.16 8.02 7.73
CA ASN A 320 13.00 7.87 6.85
C ASN A 320 11.76 7.34 7.59
N PHE A 321 11.87 6.19 8.24
CA PHE A 321 10.73 5.56 8.92
C PHE A 321 10.34 6.29 10.22
N GLY A 322 11.28 6.96 10.88
CA GLY A 322 10.99 7.82 12.02
C GLY A 322 10.18 9.05 11.63
N LEU A 323 10.57 9.73 10.54
CA LEU A 323 9.78 10.84 9.98
C LEU A 323 8.44 10.37 9.46
N GLU A 324 8.35 9.19 8.83
CA GLU A 324 7.07 8.57 8.43
C GLU A 324 6.12 8.44 9.64
N PHE A 325 6.58 7.90 10.76
CA PHE A 325 5.77 7.76 11.97
C PHE A 325 5.21 9.12 12.45
N ILE A 326 6.09 10.11 12.58
CA ILE A 326 5.74 11.45 13.09
C ILE A 326 4.79 12.16 12.11
N THR A 327 5.12 12.17 10.83
CA THR A 327 4.34 12.87 9.79
C THR A 327 2.93 12.29 9.68
N ILE A 328 2.77 10.97 9.64
CA ILE A 328 1.46 10.31 9.60
C ILE A 328 0.65 10.62 10.86
N ALA A 329 1.27 10.60 12.04
CA ALA A 329 0.60 10.92 13.29
C ALA A 329 0.08 12.38 13.32
N VAL A 330 0.91 13.32 12.87
CA VAL A 330 0.56 14.75 12.79
C VAL A 330 -0.50 15.00 11.72
N GLU A 331 -0.36 14.43 10.53
CA GLU A 331 -1.32 14.59 9.42
C GLU A 331 -2.70 14.07 9.84
N ARG A 332 -2.78 12.89 10.47
CA ARG A 332 -4.04 12.32 10.95
C ARG A 332 -4.72 13.23 11.97
N ASP A 333 -3.97 13.74 12.95
CA ASP A 333 -4.52 14.65 13.98
C ASP A 333 -4.96 15.98 13.36
N PHE A 334 -4.19 16.54 12.44
CA PHE A 334 -4.53 17.76 11.70
C PHE A 334 -5.83 17.58 10.90
N ILE A 335 -5.93 16.54 10.07
CA ILE A 335 -7.12 16.24 9.26
C ILE A 335 -8.36 16.07 10.17
N LEU A 336 -8.21 15.42 11.33
CA LEU A 336 -9.31 15.26 12.29
C LEU A 336 -9.77 16.60 12.87
N ILE A 337 -8.85 17.52 13.18
CA ILE A 337 -9.19 18.88 13.66
C ILE A 337 -9.94 19.64 12.57
N VAL A 338 -9.41 19.66 11.34
CA VAL A 338 -10.02 20.40 10.21
C VAL A 338 -11.40 19.85 9.88
N LYS A 339 -11.57 18.52 9.79
CA LYS A 339 -12.88 17.88 9.49
C LYS A 339 -13.95 18.20 10.55
N ARG A 340 -13.56 18.36 11.82
CA ARG A 340 -14.48 18.67 12.94
C ARG A 340 -14.72 20.18 13.13
N SER A 341 -14.03 21.02 12.36
CA SER A 341 -14.15 22.47 12.43
C SER A 341 -15.41 22.98 11.72
N LYS A 342 -15.75 24.25 11.95
CA LYS A 342 -16.81 24.95 11.19
C LYS A 342 -16.54 24.96 9.68
N PHE A 343 -15.26 24.90 9.27
CA PHE A 343 -14.84 24.89 7.86
C PHE A 343 -14.84 23.48 7.24
N GLY A 344 -14.99 22.42 8.04
CA GLY A 344 -14.90 21.04 7.56
C GLY A 344 -15.91 20.71 6.47
N ASP A 345 -17.15 21.17 6.61
CA ASP A 345 -18.20 20.97 5.59
C ASP A 345 -17.86 21.69 4.29
N PHE A 346 -17.37 22.94 4.36
CA PHE A 346 -16.92 23.67 3.17
C PHE A 346 -15.77 22.94 2.47
N LEU A 347 -14.72 22.60 3.23
CA LEU A 347 -13.48 22.04 2.68
C LEU A 347 -13.64 20.64 2.08
N TYR A 348 -14.55 19.81 2.62
CA TYR A 348 -14.66 18.40 2.20
C TYR A 348 -15.97 18.04 1.50
N LYS A 349 -16.99 18.92 1.46
CA LYS A 349 -18.25 18.65 0.74
C LYS A 349 -18.47 19.54 -0.48
N THR A 350 -17.83 20.71 -0.55
CA THR A 350 -17.96 21.60 -1.73
C THR A 350 -16.87 21.31 -2.75
N THR A 351 -17.17 21.48 -4.04
CA THR A 351 -16.18 21.30 -5.11
C THR A 351 -14.97 22.24 -4.97
N PRO A 352 -15.12 23.55 -4.70
CA PRO A 352 -13.98 24.43 -4.49
C PRO A 352 -13.13 24.02 -3.28
N GLY A 353 -13.78 23.60 -2.18
CA GLY A 353 -13.09 23.09 -1.00
C GLY A 353 -12.28 21.81 -1.29
N LEU A 354 -12.86 20.88 -2.06
CA LEU A 354 -12.19 19.65 -2.47
C LEU A 354 -10.97 19.93 -3.37
N VAL A 355 -11.06 20.88 -4.30
CA VAL A 355 -9.92 21.31 -5.11
C VAL A 355 -8.83 21.92 -4.23
N LEU A 356 -9.18 22.82 -3.31
CA LEU A 356 -8.24 23.45 -2.39
C LEU A 356 -7.53 22.43 -1.50
N THR A 357 -8.29 21.52 -0.87
CA THR A 357 -7.74 20.45 -0.02
C THR A 357 -6.89 19.45 -0.81
N SER A 358 -7.23 19.19 -2.08
CA SER A 358 -6.44 18.31 -2.94
C SER A 358 -5.10 18.93 -3.36
N ILE A 359 -5.10 20.22 -3.74
CA ILE A 359 -3.85 20.94 -4.09
C ILE A 359 -2.94 21.06 -2.88
N THR A 360 -3.48 21.53 -1.75
CA THR A 360 -2.71 21.67 -0.50
C THR A 360 -2.22 20.32 0.01
N GLY A 361 -3.05 19.28 -0.04
CA GLY A 361 -2.67 17.90 0.29
C GLY A 361 -1.56 17.37 -0.63
N LYS A 362 -1.62 17.65 -1.94
CA LYS A 362 -0.56 17.23 -2.86
C LYS A 362 0.77 17.93 -2.56
N LEU A 363 0.74 19.24 -2.30
CA LEU A 363 1.94 19.99 -1.90
C LEU A 363 2.50 19.46 -0.57
N HIS A 364 1.63 19.10 0.38
CA HIS A 364 2.02 18.46 1.63
C HIS A 364 2.71 17.12 1.40
N VAL A 365 2.15 16.24 0.54
CA VAL A 365 2.76 14.95 0.17
C VAL A 365 4.14 15.13 -0.47
N LEU A 366 4.30 16.13 -1.35
CA LEU A 366 5.60 16.45 -1.95
C LEU A 366 6.61 16.93 -0.89
N PHE A 367 6.15 17.79 0.03
CA PHE A 367 6.98 18.32 1.10
C PHE A 367 7.45 17.22 2.07
N MET A 368 6.52 16.39 2.55
CA MET A 368 6.81 15.35 3.53
C MET A 368 7.76 14.28 2.97
N LEU A 369 7.74 14.01 1.67
CA LEU A 369 8.59 12.99 1.05
C LEU A 369 10.02 13.46 0.80
N ALA A 370 10.27 14.77 0.68
CA ALA A 370 11.57 15.30 0.27
C ALA A 370 12.69 14.92 1.25
N THR A 371 12.55 15.30 2.52
CA THR A 371 13.57 15.05 3.56
C THR A 371 13.81 13.56 3.83
N PRO A 372 12.79 12.72 4.11
CA PRO A 372 13.01 11.32 4.42
C PRO A 372 13.58 10.53 3.23
N LEU A 373 13.13 10.79 2.00
CA LEU A 373 13.68 10.09 0.82
C LEU A 373 15.12 10.51 0.49
N THR A 374 15.49 11.77 0.71
CA THR A 374 16.90 12.20 0.59
C THR A 374 17.78 11.47 1.60
N ALA A 375 17.35 11.35 2.86
CA ALA A 375 18.08 10.58 3.87
C ALA A 375 18.14 9.09 3.53
N PHE A 376 17.01 8.51 3.08
CA PHE A 376 16.92 7.12 2.64
C PHE A 376 17.87 6.82 1.48
N TYR A 377 18.01 7.73 0.51
CA TYR A 377 18.89 7.55 -0.64
C TYR A 377 20.37 7.68 -0.28
N LEU A 378 20.73 8.67 0.55
CA LEU A 378 22.12 8.94 0.91
C LEU A 378 22.69 7.97 1.96
N LEU A 379 21.83 7.23 2.69
CA LEU A 379 22.13 6.15 3.64
C LEU A 379 22.96 6.55 4.87
N GLN A 380 24.16 7.08 4.67
CA GLN A 380 25.17 7.28 5.71
C GLN A 380 25.08 8.67 6.35
N TYR A 381 25.32 8.73 7.66
CA TYR A 381 25.22 9.96 8.46
C TYR A 381 26.00 11.12 7.84
N HIS A 382 27.26 10.89 7.47
CA HIS A 382 28.11 11.93 6.89
C HIS A 382 27.65 12.43 5.52
N SER A 383 26.76 11.69 4.83
CA SER A 383 26.20 12.07 3.53
C SER A 383 24.88 12.81 3.68
N TRP A 384 23.92 12.27 4.44
CA TRP A 384 22.61 12.92 4.58
C TRP A 384 22.65 14.11 5.54
N PHE A 385 23.41 14.05 6.63
CA PHE A 385 23.37 15.09 7.66
C PHE A 385 23.75 16.48 7.15
N PRO A 386 24.82 16.67 6.35
CA PRO A 386 25.15 17.98 5.78
C PRO A 386 24.03 18.54 4.89
N VAL A 387 23.37 17.69 4.09
CA VAL A 387 22.27 18.10 3.21
C VAL A 387 21.08 18.58 4.02
N LEU A 388 20.66 17.83 5.04
CA LEU A 388 19.55 18.23 5.90
C LEU A 388 19.89 19.44 6.77
N LYS A 389 21.14 19.57 7.23
CA LYS A 389 21.63 20.79 7.90
C LYS A 389 21.55 22.01 7.00
N SER A 390 21.90 21.88 5.71
CA SER A 390 21.85 22.99 4.74
C SER A 390 20.43 23.49 4.47
N THR A 391 19.41 22.69 4.75
CA THR A 391 17.99 23.04 4.68
C THR A 391 17.38 23.29 6.05
N TYR A 392 18.21 23.50 7.08
CA TYR A 392 17.79 23.77 8.46
C TYR A 392 16.84 22.73 9.04
N PHE A 393 16.99 21.47 8.60
CA PHE A 393 16.12 20.36 9.01
C PHE A 393 14.62 20.63 8.80
N ILE A 394 14.25 21.36 7.74
CA ILE A 394 12.87 21.78 7.49
C ILE A 394 11.85 20.64 7.51
N GLY A 395 12.21 19.43 7.06
CA GLY A 395 11.33 18.25 7.12
C GLY A 395 11.00 17.76 8.54
N PHE A 396 11.75 18.20 9.55
CA PHE A 396 11.49 17.90 10.97
C PHE A 396 10.48 18.86 11.61
N ILE A 397 9.89 19.79 10.86
CA ILE A 397 8.88 20.74 11.34
C ILE A 397 7.70 20.05 12.07
N TYR A 398 7.38 18.81 11.70
CA TYR A 398 6.34 18.01 12.34
C TYR A 398 6.61 17.70 13.83
N LEU A 399 7.86 17.72 14.27
CA LEU A 399 8.20 17.61 15.70
C LEU A 399 7.65 18.78 16.53
N LEU A 400 7.40 19.94 15.90
CA LEU A 400 6.82 21.10 16.55
C LEU A 400 5.30 21.01 16.71
N TRP A 401 4.66 19.93 16.24
CA TRP A 401 3.21 19.76 16.31
C TRP A 401 2.59 19.97 17.70
N PRO A 402 3.17 19.50 18.83
CA PRO A 402 2.62 19.77 20.15
C PRO A 402 2.45 21.27 20.46
N LEU A 403 3.37 22.11 19.94
CA LEU A 403 3.32 23.57 20.10
C LEU A 403 2.34 24.23 19.12
N LEU A 404 2.24 23.68 17.90
CA LEU A 404 1.36 24.20 16.85
C LEU A 404 -0.11 23.79 17.04
N LYS A 405 -0.37 22.64 17.64
CA LYS A 405 -1.72 22.07 17.81
C LYS A 405 -2.71 23.02 18.51
N PRO A 406 -2.37 23.73 19.61
CA PRO A 406 -3.26 24.72 20.21
C PRO A 406 -3.61 25.86 19.26
N ILE A 407 -2.64 26.33 18.48
CA ILE A 407 -2.82 27.40 17.48
C ILE A 407 -3.77 26.92 16.39
N VAL A 408 -3.54 25.71 15.84
CA VAL A 408 -4.41 25.11 14.82
C VAL A 408 -5.83 24.92 15.34
N LYS A 409 -6.03 24.47 16.58
CA LYS A 409 -7.37 24.37 17.18
C LYS A 409 -8.08 25.72 17.31
N ARG A 410 -7.34 26.81 17.52
CA ARG A 410 -7.91 28.18 17.52
C ARG A 410 -8.26 28.64 16.10
N MET A 411 -7.41 28.35 15.11
CA MET A 411 -7.67 28.67 13.70
C MET A 411 -8.84 27.87 13.11
N PHE A 412 -9.02 26.62 13.54
CA PHE A 412 -10.09 25.72 13.11
C PHE A 412 -11.04 25.41 14.27
N PRO A 413 -11.89 26.38 14.67
CA PRO A 413 -12.78 26.20 15.81
C PRO A 413 -13.80 25.10 15.52
N ARG A 414 -14.08 24.29 16.54
CA ARG A 414 -15.03 23.17 16.45
C ARG A 414 -16.43 23.66 16.06
N LYS A 415 -17.14 22.89 15.25
CA LYS A 415 -18.55 23.13 14.95
C LYS A 415 -19.37 23.06 16.25
N VAL A 416 -20.12 24.11 16.57
CA VAL A 416 -21.06 24.12 17.70
C VAL A 416 -22.33 23.43 17.19
N ASN A 417 -22.66 22.27 17.74
CA ASN A 417 -23.96 21.67 17.48
C ASN A 417 -25.01 22.47 18.29
N GLY A 418 -26.02 23.01 17.62
CA GLY A 418 -27.09 23.76 18.28
C GLY A 418 -27.95 22.84 19.16
N SER A 419 -28.17 23.30 20.41
CA SER A 419 -29.26 22.98 21.36
C SER A 419 -29.46 21.54 21.86
N GLN A 420 -28.96 21.25 23.07
CA GLN A 420 -29.88 20.92 24.17
C GLN A 420 -29.93 22.14 25.11
N PRO A 421 -31.12 22.65 25.49
CA PRO A 421 -31.23 23.71 26.48
C PRO A 421 -31.19 23.12 27.90
N ASN A 422 -30.31 23.70 28.72
CA ASN A 422 -30.28 23.76 30.19
C ASN A 422 -30.67 22.53 31.04
N GLY A 423 -29.72 22.11 31.88
CA GLY A 423 -30.03 21.49 33.17
C GLY A 423 -28.83 20.89 33.88
N GLY A 424 -28.26 21.62 34.84
CA GLY A 424 -27.58 21.03 35.98
C GLY A 424 -26.08 20.82 35.84
N ALA A 425 -25.32 21.58 36.64
CA ALA A 425 -23.97 21.23 37.03
C ALA A 425 -23.93 19.82 37.62
N THR A 426 -23.01 18.98 37.14
CA THR A 426 -22.48 17.89 37.95
C THR A 426 -21.07 17.55 37.49
N SER A 427 -20.21 17.43 38.49
CA SER A 427 -18.76 17.27 38.49
C SER A 427 -18.26 16.10 37.65
N GLN A 428 -17.07 16.29 37.08
CA GLN A 428 -16.22 15.23 36.54
C GLN A 428 -15.88 14.21 37.65
N SER A 429 -16.47 13.02 37.56
CA SER A 429 -15.87 11.76 38.02
C SER A 429 -16.65 10.59 37.41
N ASP A 430 -15.93 9.56 36.97
CA ASP A 430 -16.43 8.24 36.58
C ASP A 430 -17.13 8.07 35.23
N VAL A 431 -16.34 8.05 34.15
CA VAL A 431 -16.58 7.14 33.01
C VAL A 431 -15.24 6.58 32.52
N ASP A 432 -14.61 5.80 33.39
CA ASP A 432 -13.50 4.91 33.04
C ASP A 432 -13.79 3.53 33.62
N LYS A 433 -14.80 2.86 33.04
CA LYS A 433 -15.17 1.45 33.24
C LYS A 433 -16.42 1.13 32.40
N SER A 434 -16.22 0.77 31.13
CA SER A 434 -17.05 -0.23 30.41
C SER A 434 -16.78 -0.20 28.90
N LYS A 435 -15.60 -0.65 28.47
CA LYS A 435 -15.45 -1.37 27.18
C LYS A 435 -14.38 -2.44 27.36
N THR A 436 -14.71 -3.37 28.25
CA THR A 436 -14.13 -4.71 28.30
C THR A 436 -15.24 -5.64 27.85
N GLN A 437 -15.20 -6.02 26.59
CA GLN A 437 -15.60 -7.32 26.04
C GLN A 437 -15.16 -7.36 24.57
#